data_AF-A0A9E2Y6H9-F1
#
_entry.id   AF-A0A9E2Y6H9-F1
#
_cell.length_a   1.000
_cell.length_b   1.000
_cell.length_c   1.000
_cell.angle_alpha   90.00
_cell.angle_beta   90.00
_cell.angle_gamma   90.00
#
_symmetry.space_group_name_H-M   'P 1'
#
loop_
_entity.id
_entity.type
_entity.pdbx_description
1 polymer ?
#
loop_
_entity_poly.entity_id
_entity_poly.type
_entity_poly.pdbx_seq_one_letter_code
_entity_poly.pdbx_strand_id
1 'polypeptide(L)'
;MMTWLAKTIRSERRALERARRRFIAKPSEKRLHEVRTTGRRFRSLLEDVAELAPSARLLRRVKRAAAATDAARDATIILRLLQTSVDPSELLVATPLLRELRRHEALATRRARKQLRRMRFAS
;
A
#
# COMPACT_ATOMS: atom_id res chain seq x y z
N MET A 1 -15.54 -22.86 -15.95
CA MET A 1 -15.01 -22.51 -14.62
C MET A 1 -13.64 -21.83 -14.67
N MET A 2 -12.62 -22.43 -15.33
CA MET A 2 -11.27 -21.83 -15.43
C MET A 2 -11.20 -20.46 -16.13
N THR A 3 -12.07 -20.21 -17.13
CA THR A 3 -12.12 -18.95 -17.86
C THR A 3 -12.57 -17.77 -17.01
N TRP A 4 -13.50 -17.99 -16.07
CA TRP A 4 -13.94 -16.97 -15.12
C TRP A 4 -12.84 -16.65 -14.12
N LEU A 5 -12.20 -17.67 -13.52
CA LEU A 5 -11.09 -17.48 -12.58
C LEU A 5 -9.93 -16.71 -13.22
N ALA A 6 -9.55 -17.08 -14.45
CA ALA A 6 -8.52 -16.38 -15.21
C ALA A 6 -8.88 -14.91 -15.49
N LYS A 7 -10.15 -14.61 -15.78
CA LYS A 7 -10.66 -13.24 -15.94
C LYS A 7 -10.58 -12.46 -14.62
N THR A 8 -10.99 -13.05 -13.50
CA THR A 8 -10.95 -12.43 -12.17
C THR A 8 -9.52 -12.10 -11.76
N ILE A 9 -8.59 -13.06 -11.85
CA ILE A 9 -7.17 -12.84 -11.56
C ILE A 9 -6.61 -11.71 -12.44
N ARG A 10 -6.95 -11.68 -13.73
CA ARG A 10 -6.50 -10.63 -14.65
C ARG A 10 -7.05 -9.25 -14.27
N SER A 11 -8.31 -9.19 -13.82
CA SER A 11 -8.96 -7.96 -13.36
C SER A 11 -8.26 -7.39 -12.13
N GLU A 12 -8.09 -8.21 -11.09
CA GLU A 12 -7.42 -7.82 -9.83
C GLU A 12 -5.98 -7.40 -10.06
N ARG A 13 -5.25 -8.15 -10.90
CA ARG A 13 -3.88 -7.81 -11.31
C ARG A 13 -3.80 -6.43 -11.98
N ARG A 14 -4.75 -6.12 -12.87
CA ARG A 14 -4.85 -4.80 -13.54
C ARG A 14 -5.25 -3.70 -12.56
N ALA A 15 -6.15 -3.99 -11.63
CA ALA A 15 -6.54 -3.04 -10.59
C ALA A 15 -5.34 -2.65 -9.72
N LEU A 16 -4.57 -3.63 -9.24
CA LEU A 16 -3.36 -3.39 -8.45
C LEU A 16 -2.31 -2.61 -9.24
N GLU A 17 -2.10 -2.96 -10.51
CA GLU A 17 -1.19 -2.23 -11.39
C GLU A 17 -1.62 -0.77 -11.58
N ARG A 18 -2.92 -0.49 -11.75
CA ARG A 18 -3.45 0.88 -11.85
C ARG A 18 -3.24 1.66 -10.55
N ALA A 19 -3.56 1.08 -9.40
CA ALA A 19 -3.32 1.71 -8.09
C ALA A 19 -1.84 2.04 -7.90
N ARG A 20 -0.95 1.08 -8.23
CA ARG A 20 0.51 1.26 -8.22
C ARG A 20 0.93 2.45 -9.06
N ARG A 21 0.50 2.53 -10.32
CA ARG A 21 0.87 3.62 -11.24
C ARG A 21 0.40 4.98 -10.72
N ARG A 22 -0.83 5.08 -10.20
CA ARG A 22 -1.35 6.33 -9.62
C ARG A 22 -0.53 6.78 -8.42
N PHE A 23 -0.20 5.85 -7.52
CA PHE A 23 0.64 6.14 -6.36
C PHE A 23 2.05 6.60 -6.78
N ILE A 24 2.67 5.92 -7.75
CA ILE A 24 4.00 6.31 -8.26
C ILE A 24 3.96 7.70 -8.90
N ALA A 25 2.92 8.02 -9.67
CA ALA A 25 2.80 9.29 -10.37
C ALA A 25 2.69 10.46 -9.38
N LYS A 26 1.78 10.36 -8.40
CA LYS A 26 1.63 11.34 -7.32
C LYS A 26 1.27 10.61 -6.02
N PRO A 27 2.24 10.41 -5.10
CA PRO A 27 2.00 9.74 -3.83
C PRO A 27 1.04 10.55 -2.95
N SER A 28 0.13 9.86 -2.27
CA SER A 28 -0.74 10.41 -1.23
C SER A 28 -1.28 9.28 -0.35
N GLU A 29 -1.77 9.60 0.86
CA GLU A 29 -2.43 8.63 1.76
C GLU A 29 -3.53 7.86 1.03
N LYS A 30 -4.44 8.56 0.34
CA LYS A 30 -5.53 7.92 -0.42
C LYS A 30 -5.02 6.90 -1.43
N ARG A 31 -3.95 7.23 -2.17
CA ARG A 31 -3.39 6.35 -3.20
C ARG A 31 -2.58 5.21 -2.60
N LEU A 32 -1.92 5.44 -1.47
CA LEU A 32 -1.27 4.39 -0.68
C LEU A 32 -2.32 3.39 -0.17
N HIS A 33 -3.45 3.90 0.35
CA HIS A 33 -4.59 3.10 0.75
C HIS A 33 -5.16 2.28 -0.43
N GLU A 34 -5.36 2.88 -1.61
CA GLU A 34 -5.80 2.17 -2.82
C GLU A 34 -4.87 0.98 -3.18
N VAL A 35 -3.54 1.19 -3.16
CA VAL A 35 -2.57 0.11 -3.41
C VAL A 35 -2.74 -1.01 -2.40
N ARG A 36 -2.88 -0.67 -1.11
CA ARG A 36 -2.96 -1.65 -0.02
C ARG A 36 -4.27 -2.44 -0.04
N THR A 37 -5.40 -1.76 -0.23
CA THR A 37 -6.73 -2.39 -0.29
C THR A 37 -6.84 -3.32 -1.49
N THR A 38 -6.37 -2.89 -2.66
CA THR A 38 -6.36 -3.73 -3.86
C THR A 38 -5.38 -4.90 -3.71
N GLY A 39 -4.19 -4.66 -3.14
CA GLY A 39 -3.22 -5.70 -2.85
C GLY A 39 -3.73 -6.75 -1.87
N ARG A 40 -4.46 -6.34 -0.82
CA ARG A 40 -5.09 -7.24 0.15
C ARG A 40 -6.15 -8.12 -0.52
N ARG A 41 -7.07 -7.52 -1.27
CA ARG A 41 -8.10 -8.26 -2.03
C ARG A 41 -7.47 -9.28 -2.97
N PHE A 42 -6.45 -8.86 -3.72
CA PHE A 42 -5.78 -9.75 -4.66
C PHE A 42 -5.00 -10.87 -3.96
N ARG A 43 -4.35 -10.58 -2.81
CA ARG A 43 -3.67 -11.59 -2.00
C ARG A 43 -4.65 -12.65 -1.54
N SER A 44 -5.78 -12.24 -0.94
CA SER A 44 -6.83 -13.16 -0.48
C SER A 44 -7.31 -14.06 -1.61
N LEU A 45 -7.65 -13.47 -2.78
CA LEU A 45 -8.03 -14.27 -3.95
C LEU A 45 -6.97 -15.30 -4.34
N LEU A 46 -5.68 -14.94 -4.35
CA LEU A 46 -4.59 -15.86 -4.72
C LEU A 46 -4.35 -16.94 -3.65
N GLU A 47 -4.66 -16.67 -2.39
CA GLU A 47 -4.60 -17.63 -1.29
C GLU A 47 -5.78 -18.61 -1.39
N ASP A 48 -6.99 -18.13 -1.66
CA ASP A 48 -8.22 -18.93 -1.79
C ASP A 48 -8.17 -19.91 -2.98
N VAL A 49 -7.46 -19.54 -4.06
CA VAL A 49 -7.39 -20.33 -5.30
C VAL A 49 -6.03 -21.02 -5.49
N ALA A 50 -5.20 -21.06 -4.44
CA ALA A 50 -3.84 -21.59 -4.52
C ALA A 50 -3.79 -23.06 -4.99
N GLU A 51 -4.77 -23.87 -4.59
CA GLU A 51 -4.90 -25.28 -4.98
C GLU A 51 -5.35 -25.44 -6.44
N LEU A 52 -6.11 -24.47 -6.97
CA LEU A 52 -6.70 -24.53 -8.31
C LEU A 52 -5.83 -23.88 -9.39
N ALA A 53 -5.02 -22.88 -9.01
CA ALA A 53 -4.16 -22.14 -9.93
C ALA A 53 -2.90 -21.62 -9.20
N PRO A 54 -1.85 -22.46 -9.05
CA PRO A 54 -0.64 -22.08 -8.34
C PRO A 54 0.04 -20.87 -9.00
N SER A 55 0.05 -19.73 -8.30
CA SER A 55 0.78 -18.53 -8.74
C SER A 55 1.70 -17.99 -7.65
N ALA A 56 2.53 -18.88 -7.09
CA ALA A 56 3.44 -18.55 -5.98
C ALA A 56 4.32 -17.33 -6.28
N ARG A 57 4.77 -17.16 -7.53
CA ARG A 57 5.56 -15.97 -7.94
C ARG A 57 4.75 -14.68 -7.84
N LEU A 58 3.47 -14.71 -8.24
CA LEU A 58 2.59 -13.55 -8.21
C LEU A 58 2.20 -13.22 -6.76
N LEU A 59 1.82 -14.23 -5.98
CA LEU A 59 1.53 -14.08 -4.56
C LEU A 59 2.71 -13.47 -3.80
N ARG A 60 3.94 -13.96 -4.03
CA ARG A 60 5.17 -13.37 -3.45
C ARG A 60 5.38 -11.92 -3.87
N ARG A 61 5.01 -11.53 -5.09
CA ARG A 61 5.09 -10.11 -5.53
C ARG A 61 4.06 -9.24 -4.80
N VAL A 62 2.82 -9.72 -4.66
CA VAL A 62 1.77 -9.00 -3.93
C VAL A 62 2.15 -8.81 -2.46
N LYS A 63 2.64 -9.88 -1.80
CA LYS A 63 3.15 -9.80 -0.41
C LYS A 63 4.30 -8.80 -0.26
N ARG A 64 5.24 -8.77 -1.21
CA ARG A 64 6.33 -7.77 -1.21
C ARG A 64 5.84 -6.34 -1.37
N ALA A 65 4.78 -6.10 -2.16
CA ALA A 65 4.21 -4.76 -2.26
C ALA A 65 3.48 -4.34 -0.99
N ALA A 66 2.82 -5.27 -0.28
CA ALA A 66 2.27 -4.98 1.04
C ALA A 66 3.39 -4.53 2.00
N ALA A 67 4.46 -5.34 2.13
CA ALA A 67 5.62 -5.02 2.95
C ALA A 67 6.26 -3.67 2.59
N ALA A 68 6.37 -3.37 1.29
CA ALA A 68 6.91 -2.10 0.81
C ALA A 68 6.09 -0.86 1.22
N THR A 69 4.84 -1.04 1.64
CA THR A 69 3.92 0.05 2.00
C THR A 69 3.57 0.11 3.48
N ASP A 70 4.01 -0.86 4.29
CA ASP A 70 3.65 -0.96 5.72
C ASP A 70 4.19 0.25 6.50
N ALA A 71 5.49 0.50 6.43
CA ALA A 71 6.09 1.65 7.13
C ALA A 71 5.47 3.00 6.75
N ALA A 72 5.07 3.17 5.49
CA ALA A 72 4.39 4.39 5.05
C ALA A 72 2.99 4.52 5.66
N ARG A 73 2.23 3.41 5.73
CA ARG A 73 0.92 3.40 6.39
C ARG A 73 1.05 3.69 7.88
N ASP A 74 1.98 3.04 8.55
CA ASP A 74 2.12 3.15 10.00
C ASP A 74 2.49 4.57 10.38
N ALA A 75 3.43 5.19 9.64
CA ALA A 75 3.76 6.59 9.82
C ALA A 75 2.56 7.53 9.58
N THR A 76 1.75 7.28 8.54
CA THR A 76 0.51 8.04 8.31
C THR A 76 -0.49 7.90 9.47
N ILE A 77 -0.71 6.68 9.96
CA ILE A 77 -1.64 6.41 11.06
C ILE A 77 -1.16 7.07 12.35
N ILE A 78 0.11 6.89 12.72
CA ILE A 78 0.69 7.49 13.93
C ILE A 78 0.60 9.02 13.87
N LEU A 79 0.95 9.62 12.73
CA LEU A 79 0.86 11.07 12.55
C LEU A 79 -0.59 11.55 12.70
N ARG A 80 -1.55 10.84 12.10
CA ARG A 80 -2.97 11.19 12.19
C ARG A 80 -3.50 11.06 13.61
N LEU A 81 -3.18 9.96 14.30
CA LEU A 81 -3.59 9.74 15.69
C LEU A 81 -3.05 10.84 16.60
N LEU A 82 -1.78 11.22 16.44
CA LEU A 82 -1.22 12.31 17.25
C LEU A 82 -1.88 13.65 16.92
N GLN A 83 -2.07 13.97 15.64
CA GLN A 83 -2.74 15.21 15.23
C GLN A 83 -4.18 15.33 15.76
N THR A 84 -4.90 14.22 15.87
CA THR A 84 -6.27 14.21 16.39
C THR A 84 -6.36 14.12 17.91
N SER A 85 -5.27 13.77 18.59
CA SER A 85 -5.26 13.55 20.05
C SER A 85 -4.50 14.62 20.84
N VAL A 86 -3.76 15.52 20.17
CA VAL A 86 -3.06 16.63 20.83
C VAL A 86 -4.07 17.67 21.31
N ASP A 87 -4.04 17.97 22.60
CA ASP A 87 -4.80 19.06 23.19
C ASP A 87 -4.31 20.41 22.62
N PRO A 88 -5.22 21.35 22.29
CA PRO A 88 -4.83 22.68 21.83
C PRO A 88 -3.83 23.40 22.74
N SER A 89 -3.91 23.20 24.05
CA SER A 89 -3.01 23.80 25.04
C SER A 89 -1.57 23.25 24.98
N GLU A 90 -1.38 22.02 24.49
CA GLU A 90 -0.09 21.35 24.38
C GLU A 90 0.52 21.46 22.98
N LEU A 91 -0.17 22.12 22.04
CA LEU A 91 0.22 22.15 20.62
C LEU A 91 1.62 22.72 20.39
N LEU A 92 2.02 23.74 21.16
CA LEU A 92 3.36 24.32 21.08
C LEU A 92 4.44 23.30 21.46
N VAL A 93 4.19 22.51 22.49
CA VAL A 93 5.10 21.46 22.99
C VAL A 93 5.12 20.27 22.02
N ALA A 94 3.98 19.91 21.42
CA ALA A 94 3.87 18.81 20.47
C ALA A 94 4.41 19.12 19.06
N THR A 95 4.58 20.41 18.72
CA THR A 95 4.97 20.85 17.37
C THR A 95 6.29 20.23 16.86
N PRO A 96 7.38 20.16 17.65
CA PRO A 96 8.62 19.50 17.21
C PRO A 96 8.41 18.03 16.85
N LEU A 97 7.66 17.28 17.68
CA LEU A 97 7.34 15.87 17.44
C LEU A 97 6.51 15.70 16.17
N LEU A 98 5.47 16.53 15.98
CA LEU A 98 4.65 16.52 14.76
C LEU A 98 5.47 16.80 13.50
N ARG A 99 6.46 17.70 13.56
CA ARG A 99 7.38 17.97 12.45
C ARG A 99 8.24 16.75 12.12
N GLU A 100 8.76 16.08 13.14
CA GLU A 100 9.59 14.89 12.93
C GLU A 100 8.78 13.72 12.37
N LEU A 101 7.57 13.49 12.87
CA LEU A 101 6.66 12.48 12.32
C LEU A 101 6.26 12.77 10.86
N ARG A 102 6.04 14.04 10.49
CA ARG A 102 5.81 14.43 9.09
C ARG A 102 7.02 14.10 8.20
N ARG A 103 8.25 14.32 8.68
CA ARG A 103 9.47 13.94 7.96
C ARG A 103 9.59 12.44 7.80
N HIS A 104 9.33 11.68 8.87
CA HIS A 104 9.33 10.21 8.82
C HIS A 104 8.29 9.66 7.85
N GLU A 105 7.05 10.18 7.86
CA GLU A 105 6.01 9.81 6.90
C GLU A 105 6.45 10.08 5.46
N ALA A 106 6.99 11.27 5.18
CA ALA A 106 7.46 11.62 3.85
C ALA A 106 8.60 10.69 3.36
N LEU A 107 9.55 10.34 4.24
CA LEU A 107 10.62 9.39 3.94
C LEU A 107 10.09 7.99 3.69
N ALA A 108 9.17 7.50 4.51
CA ALA A 108 8.55 6.19 4.35
C ALA A 108 7.75 6.12 3.03
N THR A 109 6.96 7.14 2.73
CA THR A 109 6.22 7.27 1.46
C THR A 109 7.16 7.30 0.25
N ARG A 110 8.29 8.01 0.34
CA ARG A 110 9.33 8.01 -0.72
C ARG A 110 9.96 6.63 -0.91
N ARG A 111 10.26 5.91 0.17
CA ARG A 111 10.79 4.53 0.12
C ARG A 111 9.79 3.57 -0.52
N ALA A 112 8.53 3.63 -0.09
CA ALA A 112 7.44 2.84 -0.67
C ALA A 112 7.30 3.10 -2.18
N ARG A 113 7.32 4.36 -2.60
CA ARG A 113 7.31 4.75 -4.02
C ARG A 113 8.46 4.13 -4.79
N LYS A 114 9.69 4.23 -4.26
CA LYS A 114 10.90 3.67 -4.89
C LYS A 114 10.80 2.15 -5.05
N GLN A 115 10.34 1.45 -4.02
CA GLN A 115 10.18 -0.01 -4.04
C GLN A 115 9.08 -0.44 -5.02
N LEU A 116 7.91 0.19 -4.98
CA LEU A 116 6.80 -0.11 -5.90
C LEU A 116 7.14 0.18 -7.37
N ARG A 117 7.97 1.20 -7.64
CA ARG A 117 8.44 1.49 -9.01
C ARG A 117 9.17 0.29 -9.64
N ARG A 118 9.87 -0.50 -8.83
CA ARG A 118 10.61 -1.71 -9.24
C ARG A 118 9.72 -2.96 -9.38
N MET A 119 8.44 -2.87 -9.02
CA MET A 119 7.51 -4.00 -9.06
C MET A 119 6.48 -3.79 -10.17
N ARG A 120 6.31 -4.75 -11.10
CA ARG A 120 5.21 -4.74 -12.08
C ARG A 120 4.30 -5.93 -11.85
N PHE A 121 2.99 -5.71 -11.92
CA PHE A 121 1.98 -6.76 -11.79
C PHE A 121 1.36 -7.14 -13.13
N ALA A 122 1.25 -6.18 -14.05
CA ALA A 122 0.87 -6.43 -15.44
C ALA A 122 1.89 -5.79 -16.39
N SER A 123 2.09 -6.45 -17.54
CA SER A 123 2.82 -5.91 -18.69
C SER A 123 2.05 -4.75 -19.27
#